data_AF-A0A6V7NZY9-F1
#
_entry.id   AF-A0A6V7NZY9-F1
#
_cell.length_a   1.000
_cell.length_b   1.000
_cell.length_c   1.000
_cell.angle_alpha   90.00
_cell.angle_beta   90.00
_cell.angle_gamma   90.00
#
_symmetry.space_group_name_H-M   'P 1'
#
loop_
_entity.id
_entity.type
_entity.pdbx_description
1 polymer ?
#
loop_
_entity_poly.entity_id
_entity_poly.type
_entity_poly.pdbx_seq_one_letter_code
_entity_poly.pdbx_strand_id
1 'polypeptide(L)'
;MFKDVACLGLWTQDFRLEIRVGLSSPPLPISLYFFVPANPVSLLISPSPSTSLLSLSINGDAAHGGGGGGVLRVGAPPEDVRGRLKGLMATLRSEFGGPAFDPHITVVGATRLHPAAAVEMLRSAAAALSPYPARVASVARGGFFYQCVYLLIDPSPEVVEASAHCCRHFGYQSSTPYMPHLSLLYGDLTDEEKERARRRVEELDKEICGLSFQISELALYKTDTEDKSLASWEKVEVCHLENK
;
A
#
# COMPACT_ATOMS: atom_id res chain seq x y z
N MET A 1 42.19 -10.94 -12.80
CA MET A 1 43.44 -11.26 -12.07
C MET A 1 44.28 -9.97 -12.05
N PHE A 2 44.99 -9.69 -10.95
CA PHE A 2 45.40 -8.36 -10.41
C PHE A 2 44.22 -7.67 -9.70
N LYS A 3 44.01 -7.75 -8.37
CA LYS A 3 44.88 -7.51 -7.19
C LYS A 3 45.57 -6.15 -7.28
N ASP A 4 45.05 -5.18 -6.52
CA ASP A 4 45.85 -4.43 -5.55
C ASP A 4 44.96 -3.75 -4.51
N VAL A 5 45.24 -4.07 -3.24
CA VAL A 5 44.78 -3.36 -2.06
C VAL A 5 45.84 -2.30 -1.78
N ALA A 6 45.47 -1.03 -1.86
CA ALA A 6 46.26 0.06 -1.32
C ALA A 6 45.54 0.60 -0.09
N CYS A 7 46.10 0.31 1.08
CA CYS A 7 45.75 0.95 2.34
C CYS A 7 46.92 1.85 2.70
N LEU A 8 46.76 3.18 2.64
CA LEU A 8 47.73 4.16 3.16
C LEU A 8 47.08 5.54 3.27
N GLY A 9 47.10 6.10 4.49
CA GLY A 9 47.17 7.55 4.72
C GLY A 9 45.87 8.30 5.01
N LEU A 10 45.55 8.45 6.30
CA LEU A 10 44.76 9.57 6.82
C LEU A 10 45.39 10.89 6.39
N TRP A 11 44.73 11.74 5.60
CA TRP A 11 44.76 13.22 5.69
C TRP A 11 43.54 13.77 4.93
N THR A 12 42.92 14.78 5.53
CA THR A 12 41.78 15.58 5.05
C THR A 12 41.96 16.09 3.61
N GLN A 13 41.08 15.70 2.69
CA GLN A 13 40.80 16.47 1.46
C GLN A 13 39.48 15.98 0.84
N ASP A 14 38.58 16.93 0.56
CA ASP A 14 37.33 16.68 -0.17
C ASP A 14 37.64 16.08 -1.56
N PHE A 15 37.14 14.88 -1.83
CA PHE A 15 37.19 14.32 -3.17
C PHE A 15 35.97 14.77 -3.96
N ARG A 16 36.23 15.50 -5.06
CA ARG A 16 35.22 15.82 -6.07
C ARG A 16 35.35 14.81 -7.22
N LEU A 17 34.37 13.93 -7.36
CA LEU A 17 34.29 13.01 -8.50
C LEU A 17 33.34 13.62 -9.55
N GLU A 18 33.85 14.00 -10.72
CA GLU A 18 33.03 14.41 -11.86
C GLU A 18 32.77 13.20 -12.77
N ILE A 19 31.51 12.82 -12.96
CA ILE A 19 31.11 11.81 -13.95
C ILE A 19 30.49 12.54 -15.14
N ARG A 20 31.15 12.47 -16.31
CA ARG A 20 30.57 12.91 -17.59
C ARG A 20 29.80 11.76 -18.23
N VAL A 21 28.48 11.84 -18.21
CA VAL A 21 27.63 10.96 -19.04
C VAL A 21 27.48 11.63 -20.40
N GLY A 22 28.06 11.03 -21.44
CA GLY A 22 28.04 11.57 -22.79
C GLY A 22 26.72 11.26 -23.49
N LEU A 23 25.81 12.23 -23.50
CA LEU A 23 24.80 12.39 -24.56
C LEU A 23 24.72 13.89 -24.89
N SER A 24 24.58 14.18 -26.18
CA SER A 24 24.68 15.50 -26.85
C SER A 24 24.17 16.71 -26.06
N SER A 25 24.96 17.79 -26.11
CA SER A 25 24.90 19.06 -25.37
C SER A 25 23.57 19.85 -25.36
N PRO A 26 23.40 20.79 -24.40
CA PRO A 26 24.27 21.06 -23.25
C PRO A 26 23.66 20.58 -21.91
N PRO A 27 24.43 19.87 -21.06
CA PRO A 27 23.99 19.49 -19.72
C PRO A 27 24.21 20.62 -18.69
N LEU A 28 23.27 20.77 -17.76
CA LEU A 28 23.42 21.62 -16.57
C LEU A 28 24.21 20.87 -15.48
N PRO A 29 25.09 21.55 -14.70
CA PRO A 29 25.85 20.90 -13.64
C PRO A 29 24.98 20.67 -12.40
N ILE A 30 24.88 19.41 -11.97
CA ILE A 30 24.31 19.04 -10.67
C ILE A 30 25.49 18.72 -9.73
N SER A 31 25.63 19.48 -8.65
CA SER A 31 26.57 19.15 -7.55
C SER A 31 25.77 18.50 -6.42
N LEU A 32 26.15 17.28 -6.02
CA LEU A 32 25.64 16.59 -4.84
C LEU A 32 26.71 16.59 -3.75
N TYR A 33 26.33 16.98 -2.52
CA TYR A 33 27.17 16.91 -1.33
C TYR A 33 26.76 15.71 -0.47
N PHE A 34 27.72 14.97 0.08
CA PHE A 34 27.49 13.87 1.00
C PHE A 34 28.13 14.17 2.36
N PHE A 35 27.42 13.86 3.45
CA PHE A 35 27.92 13.94 4.82
C PHE A 35 28.15 12.52 5.35
N VAL A 36 29.37 12.22 5.83
CA VAL A 36 29.73 10.89 6.34
C VAL A 36 29.80 10.94 7.87
N PRO A 37 28.98 10.18 8.63
CA PRO A 37 29.19 10.03 10.07
C PRO A 37 30.23 8.94 10.36
N ALA A 38 31.02 9.18 11.41
CA ALA A 38 32.17 8.38 11.81
C ALA A 38 31.79 7.13 12.63
N ASN A 39 31.84 5.94 12.03
CA ASN A 39 32.45 4.71 12.58
C ASN A 39 32.15 3.47 11.70
N PRO A 40 33.02 2.44 11.74
CA PRO A 40 33.08 1.45 10.67
C PRO A 40 32.19 0.23 10.96
N VAL A 41 31.29 -0.08 10.03
CA VAL A 41 30.76 -1.43 9.84
C VAL A 41 30.82 -1.73 8.35
N SER A 42 31.45 -2.86 7.99
CA SER A 42 31.70 -3.30 6.62
C SER A 42 30.43 -3.27 5.77
N LEU A 43 30.44 -2.43 4.72
CA LEU A 43 29.36 -2.28 3.77
C LEU A 43 29.55 -3.26 2.60
N LEU A 44 28.71 -4.30 2.52
CA LEU A 44 28.50 -5.04 1.26
C LEU A 44 27.61 -4.19 0.37
N ILE A 45 28.18 -3.64 -0.70
CA ILE A 45 27.46 -2.84 -1.69
C ILE A 45 26.68 -3.79 -2.62
N SER A 46 25.36 -3.82 -2.45
CA SER A 46 24.40 -4.27 -3.46
C SER A 46 23.62 -3.04 -3.92
N PRO A 47 23.39 -2.83 -5.23
CA PRO A 47 22.91 -1.56 -5.73
C PRO A 47 21.44 -1.35 -5.34
N SER A 48 21.22 -0.52 -4.33
CA SER A 48 19.93 0.09 -4.04
C SER A 48 20.17 1.51 -3.54
N PRO A 49 19.68 2.56 -4.23
CA PRO A 49 19.67 3.90 -3.68
C PRO A 49 18.38 4.06 -2.86
N SER A 50 18.51 4.20 -1.55
CA SER A 50 17.47 4.79 -0.70
C SER A 50 17.92 6.19 -0.30
N THR A 51 17.31 7.19 -0.92
CA THR A 51 17.20 8.56 -0.41
C THR A 51 15.71 8.86 -0.29
N SER A 52 15.33 9.45 0.85
CA SER A 52 13.97 9.79 1.28
C SER A 52 13.00 10.07 0.13
N LEU A 53 12.09 9.13 -0.14
CA LEU A 53 11.04 9.30 -1.13
C LEU A 53 9.84 9.99 -0.47
N LEU A 54 9.65 11.27 -0.80
CA LEU A 54 8.30 11.77 -1.06
C LEU A 54 7.67 10.80 -2.08
N SER A 55 6.82 9.89 -1.61
CA SER A 55 6.00 9.05 -2.48
C SER A 55 4.88 9.92 -3.05
N LEU A 56 5.18 10.59 -4.15
CA LEU A 56 4.15 11.05 -5.07
C LEU A 56 3.67 9.81 -5.83
N SER A 57 2.47 9.30 -5.50
CA SER A 57 1.77 8.39 -6.39
C SER A 57 1.31 9.18 -7.61
N ILE A 58 2.14 9.19 -8.66
CA ILE A 58 1.70 9.59 -9.98
C ILE A 58 0.98 8.37 -10.57
N ASN A 59 -0.33 8.50 -10.73
CA ASN A 59 -1.12 7.59 -11.54
C ASN A 59 -0.40 7.38 -12.87
N GLY A 60 -0.11 6.12 -13.21
CA GLY A 60 0.54 5.77 -14.45
C GLY A 60 -0.23 6.36 -15.63
N ASP A 61 0.50 7.07 -16.49
CA ASP A 61 0.04 7.49 -17.80
C ASP A 61 -0.49 6.29 -18.58
N ALA A 62 -1.79 6.31 -18.87
CA ALA A 62 -2.36 5.70 -20.05
C ALA A 62 -3.24 6.74 -20.74
N ALA A 63 -2.82 7.09 -21.94
CA ALA A 63 -3.33 8.16 -22.77
C ALA A 63 -4.82 8.02 -23.16
N HIS A 64 -5.46 9.18 -23.28
CA HIS A 64 -6.60 9.52 -24.15
C HIS A 64 -7.92 8.72 -24.02
N GLY A 65 -8.91 9.41 -23.44
CA GLY A 65 -10.30 9.38 -23.92
C GLY A 65 -11.25 8.41 -23.23
N GLY A 66 -12.12 8.94 -22.37
CA GLY A 66 -13.34 8.25 -21.90
C GLY A 66 -13.35 7.99 -20.39
N GLY A 67 -14.33 8.56 -19.68
CA GLY A 67 -14.56 8.33 -18.26
C GLY A 67 -14.84 6.86 -17.97
N GLY A 68 -13.79 6.11 -17.64
CA GLY A 68 -13.88 4.74 -17.13
C GLY A 68 -13.39 4.71 -15.70
N GLY A 69 -14.29 4.58 -14.74
CA GLY A 69 -13.96 4.38 -13.32
C GLY A 69 -13.02 3.18 -13.13
N GLY A 70 -12.18 3.24 -12.10
CA GLY A 70 -11.34 2.12 -11.72
C GLY A 70 -12.18 0.99 -11.12
N VAL A 71 -11.63 -0.22 -11.13
CA VAL A 71 -12.20 -1.34 -10.38
C VAL A 71 -11.21 -1.77 -9.31
N LEU A 72 -11.63 -1.75 -8.05
CA LEU A 72 -10.88 -2.19 -6.87
C LEU A 72 -11.39 -3.56 -6.42
N ARG A 73 -10.50 -4.45 -5.97
CA ARG A 73 -10.90 -5.73 -5.35
C ARG A 73 -10.47 -5.80 -3.92
N VAL A 74 -11.35 -6.31 -3.09
CA VAL A 74 -11.12 -6.33 -1.66
C VAL A 74 -11.52 -7.67 -1.05
N GLY A 75 -10.72 -8.14 -0.10
CA GLY A 75 -11.13 -9.19 0.84
C GLY A 75 -11.88 -8.56 1.99
N ALA A 76 -13.02 -9.13 2.37
CA ALA A 76 -13.83 -8.60 3.47
C ALA A 76 -13.73 -9.48 4.72
N PRO A 77 -13.62 -8.89 5.93
CA PRO A 77 -13.67 -9.63 7.18
C PRO A 77 -15.03 -10.32 7.41
N PRO A 78 -15.09 -11.35 8.25
CA PRO A 78 -16.35 -12.01 8.61
C PRO A 78 -17.27 -11.05 9.38
N GLU A 79 -18.57 -11.37 9.45
CA GLU A 79 -19.60 -10.42 9.90
C GLU A 79 -19.42 -9.93 11.35
N ASP A 80 -18.99 -10.81 12.26
CA ASP A 80 -18.70 -10.48 13.65
C ASP A 80 -17.53 -9.48 13.77
N VAL A 81 -16.45 -9.73 13.03
CA VAL A 81 -15.28 -8.83 12.96
C VAL A 81 -15.65 -7.53 12.25
N ARG A 82 -16.47 -7.59 11.21
CA ARG A 82 -16.99 -6.43 10.48
C ARG A 82 -17.80 -5.53 11.39
N GLY A 83 -18.66 -6.09 12.25
CA GLY A 83 -19.43 -5.33 13.25
C GLY A 83 -18.52 -4.59 14.23
N ARG A 84 -17.52 -5.28 14.78
CA ARG A 84 -16.50 -4.69 15.67
C ARG A 84 -15.74 -3.54 14.98
N LEU A 85 -15.24 -3.76 13.78
CA LEU A 85 -14.52 -2.76 13.00
C LEU A 85 -15.41 -1.57 12.61
N LYS A 86 -16.67 -1.81 12.23
CA LYS A 86 -17.63 -0.73 11.92
C LYS A 86 -17.88 0.18 13.12
N GLY A 87 -17.97 -0.38 14.33
CA GLY A 87 -18.08 0.40 15.56
C GLY A 87 -16.88 1.32 15.78
N LEU A 88 -15.66 0.77 15.61
CA LEU A 88 -14.42 1.53 15.71
C LEU A 88 -14.35 2.65 14.65
N MET A 89 -14.62 2.32 13.39
CA MET A 89 -14.62 3.27 12.27
C MET A 89 -15.66 4.38 12.45
N ALA A 90 -16.84 4.06 12.99
CA ALA A 90 -17.88 5.05 13.26
C ALA A 90 -17.45 6.04 14.33
N THR A 91 -16.84 5.57 15.42
CA THR A 91 -16.31 6.43 16.49
C THR A 91 -15.21 7.35 15.95
N LEU A 92 -14.22 6.80 15.24
CA LEU A 92 -13.15 7.62 14.65
C LEU A 92 -13.71 8.68 13.70
N ARG A 93 -14.64 8.32 12.83
CA ARG A 93 -15.26 9.27 11.91
C ARG A 93 -16.04 10.38 12.65
N SER A 94 -16.69 10.06 13.76
CA SER A 94 -17.41 11.05 14.56
C SER A 94 -16.47 12.05 15.25
N GLU A 95 -15.27 11.61 15.63
CA GLU A 95 -14.28 12.44 16.34
C GLU A 95 -13.36 13.22 15.38
N PHE A 96 -13.04 12.64 14.21
CA PHE A 96 -12.02 13.16 13.30
C PHE A 96 -12.54 13.48 11.87
N GLY A 97 -13.82 13.20 11.58
CA GLY A 97 -14.41 13.41 10.25
C GLY A 97 -14.09 12.29 9.24
N GLY A 98 -14.33 12.53 7.95
CA GLY A 98 -14.06 11.58 6.87
C GLY A 98 -15.30 10.81 6.37
N PRO A 99 -15.20 10.15 5.20
CA PRO A 99 -16.31 9.41 4.62
C PRO A 99 -16.55 8.06 5.33
N ALA A 100 -17.76 7.53 5.19
CA ALA A 100 -18.08 6.18 5.64
C ALA A 100 -17.76 5.15 4.55
N PHE A 101 -17.23 3.99 4.93
CA PHE A 101 -16.96 2.85 4.04
C PHE A 101 -17.03 1.53 4.81
N ASP A 102 -17.16 0.41 4.08
CA ASP A 102 -17.12 -0.94 4.67
C ASP A 102 -15.66 -1.35 4.95
N PRO A 103 -15.36 -2.03 6.08
CA PRO A 103 -14.01 -2.51 6.37
C PRO A 103 -13.57 -3.57 5.35
N HIS A 104 -12.37 -3.41 4.81
CA HIS A 104 -11.88 -4.25 3.73
C HIS A 104 -10.34 -4.22 3.62
N ILE A 105 -9.76 -5.27 3.02
CA ILE A 105 -8.34 -5.35 2.65
C ILE A 105 -8.24 -5.36 1.13
N THR A 106 -7.59 -4.36 0.54
CA THR A 106 -7.39 -4.32 -0.91
C THR A 106 -6.42 -5.42 -1.34
N VAL A 107 -6.87 -6.33 -2.20
CA VAL A 107 -6.02 -7.42 -2.75
C VAL A 107 -5.38 -7.06 -4.10
N VAL A 108 -6.01 -6.17 -4.86
CA VAL A 108 -5.51 -5.67 -6.16
C VAL A 108 -5.90 -4.20 -6.29
N GLY A 109 -4.95 -3.38 -6.71
CA GLY A 109 -5.17 -1.95 -6.93
C GLY A 109 -6.19 -1.64 -8.03
N ALA A 110 -6.64 -0.38 -8.05
CA ALA A 110 -7.61 0.08 -9.04
C ALA A 110 -7.08 -0.13 -10.47
N THR A 111 -7.88 -0.78 -11.32
CA THR A 111 -7.53 -1.04 -12.73
C THR A 111 -8.70 -0.66 -13.63
N ARG A 112 -8.44 -0.08 -14.81
CA ARG A 112 -9.47 0.23 -15.80
C ARG A 112 -9.84 -1.03 -16.57
N LEU A 113 -11.06 -1.51 -16.39
CA LEU A 113 -11.57 -2.72 -17.03
C LEU A 113 -13.03 -2.53 -17.43
N HIS A 114 -13.47 -3.26 -18.47
CA HIS A 114 -14.88 -3.37 -18.79
C HIS A 114 -15.62 -4.13 -17.66
N PRO A 115 -16.79 -3.67 -17.18
CA PRO A 115 -17.46 -4.26 -16.01
C PRO A 115 -17.69 -5.77 -16.12
N ALA A 116 -18.19 -6.25 -17.27
CA ALA A 116 -18.44 -7.67 -17.48
C ALA A 116 -17.16 -8.51 -17.42
N ALA A 117 -16.05 -8.01 -17.97
CA ALA A 117 -14.77 -8.70 -17.89
C ALA A 117 -14.25 -8.74 -16.44
N ALA A 118 -14.40 -7.64 -15.70
CA ALA A 118 -13.99 -7.57 -14.31
C ALA A 118 -14.73 -8.57 -13.40
N VAL A 119 -16.03 -8.79 -13.65
CA VAL A 119 -16.85 -9.80 -12.95
C VAL A 119 -16.38 -11.21 -13.25
N GLU A 120 -16.19 -11.56 -14.54
CA GLU A 120 -15.73 -12.90 -14.92
C GLU A 120 -14.33 -13.20 -14.37
N MET A 121 -13.43 -12.22 -14.40
CA MET A 121 -12.10 -12.33 -13.81
C MET A 121 -12.15 -12.47 -12.29
N LEU A 122 -13.10 -11.80 -11.59
CA LEU A 122 -13.30 -11.98 -10.15
C LEU A 122 -13.74 -13.40 -9.83
N ARG A 123 -14.77 -13.89 -10.53
CA ARG A 123 -15.29 -15.26 -10.34
C ARG A 123 -14.19 -16.29 -10.58
N SER A 124 -13.41 -16.13 -11.64
CA SER A 124 -12.27 -17.00 -11.94
C SER A 124 -11.20 -16.97 -10.84
N ALA A 125 -10.85 -15.79 -10.33
CA ALA A 125 -9.89 -15.64 -9.24
C ALA A 125 -10.38 -16.28 -7.94
N ALA A 126 -11.64 -16.02 -7.57
CA ALA A 126 -12.28 -16.56 -6.36
C ALA A 126 -12.44 -18.08 -6.41
N ALA A 127 -12.87 -18.64 -7.55
CA ALA A 127 -12.97 -20.08 -7.75
C ALA A 127 -11.62 -20.79 -7.62
N ALA A 128 -10.50 -20.08 -7.76
CA ALA A 128 -9.15 -20.60 -7.60
C ALA A 128 -8.59 -20.45 -6.17
N LEU A 129 -9.20 -19.65 -5.29
CA LEU A 129 -8.67 -19.27 -3.98
C LEU A 129 -9.49 -19.88 -2.82
N SER A 130 -8.80 -20.46 -1.83
CA SER A 130 -9.43 -20.93 -0.58
C SER A 130 -9.51 -19.80 0.45
N PRO A 131 -10.46 -19.85 1.42
CA PRO A 131 -10.45 -18.94 2.56
C PRO A 131 -9.09 -18.94 3.26
N TYR A 132 -8.60 -17.77 3.68
CA TYR A 132 -7.26 -17.62 4.25
C TYR A 132 -7.27 -16.76 5.52
N PRO A 133 -6.35 -17.03 6.48
CA PRO A 133 -6.26 -16.23 7.69
C PRO A 133 -5.62 -14.87 7.40
N ALA A 134 -6.09 -13.85 8.12
CA ALA A 134 -5.47 -12.54 8.23
C ALA A 134 -5.36 -12.19 9.71
N ARG A 135 -4.27 -11.53 10.09
CA ARG A 135 -4.01 -11.10 11.46
C ARG A 135 -3.57 -9.66 11.51
N VAL A 136 -4.12 -8.89 12.43
CA VAL A 136 -3.72 -7.50 12.67
C VAL A 136 -2.36 -7.46 13.35
N ALA A 137 -1.37 -6.88 12.70
CA ALA A 137 -0.02 -6.70 13.21
C ALA A 137 0.04 -5.50 14.19
N SER A 138 -0.48 -4.35 13.76
CA SER A 138 -0.42 -3.10 14.50
C SER A 138 -1.38 -2.05 13.94
N VAL A 139 -1.58 -0.96 14.69
CA VAL A 139 -2.27 0.26 14.20
C VAL A 139 -1.21 1.24 13.67
N ALA A 140 -1.41 1.72 12.45
CA ALA A 140 -0.50 2.63 11.78
C ALA A 140 -1.22 3.83 11.14
N ARG A 141 -0.42 4.80 10.70
CA ARG A 141 -0.86 6.01 9.98
C ARG A 141 0.07 6.28 8.81
N GLY A 142 -0.46 6.92 7.77
CA GLY A 142 0.26 7.22 6.54
C GLY A 142 0.10 8.67 6.09
N GLY A 143 0.68 8.96 4.93
CA GLY A 143 0.86 10.33 4.44
C GLY A 143 -0.34 10.92 3.70
N PHE A 144 -1.25 10.11 3.17
CA PHE A 144 -2.31 10.59 2.25
C PHE A 144 -3.70 10.09 2.62
N PHE A 145 -4.72 10.64 1.96
CA PHE A 145 -6.14 10.46 2.25
C PHE A 145 -6.58 9.00 2.53
N TYR A 146 -6.27 8.07 1.62
CA TYR A 146 -6.67 6.65 1.75
C TYR A 146 -5.78 5.83 2.69
N GLN A 147 -4.75 6.43 3.26
CA GLN A 147 -3.88 5.82 4.25
C GLN A 147 -3.75 6.74 5.47
N CYS A 148 -4.88 7.27 5.95
CA CYS A 148 -4.89 8.15 7.12
C CYS A 148 -4.64 7.37 8.42
N VAL A 149 -5.56 6.48 8.81
CA VAL A 149 -5.36 5.51 9.90
C VAL A 149 -5.83 4.14 9.46
N TYR A 150 -5.01 3.11 9.69
CA TYR A 150 -5.27 1.76 9.23
C TYR A 150 -4.63 0.71 10.14
N LEU A 151 -5.16 -0.50 10.06
CA LEU A 151 -4.56 -1.70 10.64
C LEU A 151 -3.60 -2.29 9.62
N LEU A 152 -2.33 -2.45 10.01
CA LEU A 152 -1.40 -3.29 9.27
C LEU A 152 -1.78 -4.75 9.47
N ILE A 153 -1.84 -5.50 8.38
CA ILE A 153 -2.11 -6.93 8.40
C ILE A 153 -0.77 -7.66 8.24
N ASP A 154 -0.58 -8.76 8.96
CA ASP A 154 0.59 -9.60 8.82
C ASP A 154 0.71 -10.08 7.35
N PRO A 155 1.86 -9.86 6.67
CA PRO A 155 2.09 -10.31 5.31
C PRO A 155 2.44 -11.80 5.29
N SER A 156 1.53 -12.64 5.80
CA SER A 156 1.70 -14.08 5.77
C SER A 156 1.74 -14.60 4.33
N PRO A 157 2.34 -15.77 4.07
CA PRO A 157 2.37 -16.36 2.74
C PRO A 157 1.00 -16.41 2.06
N GLU A 158 -0.06 -16.73 2.81
CA GLU A 158 -1.43 -16.81 2.32
C GLU A 158 -1.99 -15.44 1.91
N VAL A 159 -1.76 -14.40 2.72
CA VAL A 159 -2.19 -13.02 2.42
C VAL A 159 -1.49 -12.47 1.19
N VAL A 160 -0.17 -12.71 1.09
CA VAL A 160 0.65 -12.25 -0.04
C VAL A 160 0.29 -13.02 -1.30
N GLU A 161 0.12 -14.33 -1.22
CA GLU A 161 -0.25 -15.16 -2.37
C GLU A 161 -1.67 -14.84 -2.86
N ALA A 162 -2.63 -14.56 -1.97
CA ALA A 162 -3.97 -14.13 -2.37
C ALA A 162 -3.94 -12.86 -3.23
N SER A 163 -3.12 -11.87 -2.84
CA SER A 163 -2.91 -10.66 -3.64
C SER A 163 -2.21 -10.96 -4.96
N ALA A 164 -1.10 -11.72 -4.94
CA ALA A 164 -0.35 -12.09 -6.14
C ALA A 164 -1.22 -12.87 -7.15
N HIS A 165 -2.02 -13.81 -6.66
CA HIS A 165 -2.99 -14.58 -7.41
C HIS A 165 -4.03 -13.69 -8.09
N CYS A 166 -4.66 -12.80 -7.32
CA CYS A 166 -5.60 -11.85 -7.90
C CYS A 166 -4.90 -10.92 -8.91
N CYS A 167 -3.71 -10.41 -8.63
CA CYS A 167 -2.95 -9.57 -9.55
C CYS A 167 -2.69 -10.27 -10.90
N ARG A 168 -2.32 -11.55 -10.89
CA ARG A 168 -2.15 -12.37 -12.12
C ARG A 168 -3.46 -12.48 -12.91
N HIS A 169 -4.57 -12.80 -12.24
CA HIS A 169 -5.88 -12.88 -12.89
C HIS A 169 -6.28 -11.56 -13.53
N PHE A 170 -5.96 -10.44 -12.89
CA PHE A 170 -6.33 -9.10 -13.34
C PHE A 170 -5.30 -8.41 -14.24
N GLY A 171 -4.19 -9.07 -14.55
CA GLY A 171 -3.08 -8.46 -15.31
C GLY A 171 -2.49 -7.23 -14.62
N TYR A 172 -2.65 -7.12 -13.30
CA TYR A 172 -2.20 -5.98 -12.52
C TYR A 172 -0.72 -6.14 -12.16
N GLN A 173 0.06 -5.09 -12.42
CA GLN A 173 1.47 -5.01 -12.04
C GLN A 173 1.65 -3.91 -11.01
N SER A 174 2.04 -4.28 -9.79
CA SER A 174 2.39 -3.31 -8.76
C SER A 174 3.81 -2.79 -8.98
N SER A 175 4.00 -1.49 -8.86
CA SER A 175 5.33 -0.85 -8.84
C SER A 175 6.00 -0.90 -7.46
N THR A 176 5.26 -1.27 -6.42
CA THR A 176 5.74 -1.34 -5.03
C THR A 176 5.42 -2.70 -4.40
N PRO A 177 6.17 -3.11 -3.36
CA PRO A 177 5.80 -4.27 -2.56
C PRO A 177 4.38 -4.15 -2.01
N TYR A 178 3.67 -5.29 -1.94
CA TYR A 178 2.33 -5.33 -1.37
C TYR A 178 2.38 -5.09 0.14
N MET A 179 1.65 -4.09 0.61
CA MET A 179 1.48 -3.76 2.02
C MET A 179 0.02 -4.03 2.40
N PRO A 180 -0.33 -5.23 2.91
CA PRO A 180 -1.70 -5.54 3.27
C PRO A 180 -2.14 -4.70 4.47
N HIS A 181 -3.26 -4.00 4.32
CA HIS A 181 -3.81 -3.14 5.36
C HIS A 181 -5.33 -3.08 5.28
N LEU A 182 -5.97 -2.83 6.43
CA LEU A 182 -7.40 -2.54 6.55
C LEU A 182 -7.56 -1.10 7.03
N SER A 183 -8.18 -0.26 6.20
CA SER A 183 -8.35 1.15 6.54
C SER A 183 -9.43 1.35 7.59
N LEU A 184 -9.17 2.22 8.57
CA LEU A 184 -10.13 2.59 9.62
C LEU A 184 -10.67 4.00 9.44
N LEU A 185 -9.87 4.90 8.86
CA LEU A 185 -10.22 6.29 8.62
C LEU A 185 -9.59 6.77 7.32
N TYR A 186 -10.37 7.47 6.51
CA TYR A 186 -9.87 8.28 5.40
C TYR A 186 -10.04 9.75 5.72
N GLY A 187 -9.04 10.56 5.37
CA GLY A 187 -9.06 11.99 5.67
C GLY A 187 -7.74 12.67 5.41
N ASP A 188 -7.81 13.96 5.07
CA ASP A 188 -6.66 14.85 5.01
C ASP A 188 -6.49 15.53 6.38
N LEU A 189 -6.00 14.76 7.34
CA LEU A 189 -5.74 15.22 8.71
C LEU A 189 -4.30 15.72 8.87
N THR A 190 -4.06 16.59 9.85
CA THR A 190 -2.67 16.92 10.24
C THR A 190 -1.97 15.71 10.86
N ASP A 191 -0.64 15.71 10.91
CA ASP A 191 0.11 14.60 11.53
C ASP A 191 -0.24 14.42 13.01
N GLU A 192 -0.50 15.51 13.73
CA GLU A 192 -0.97 15.48 15.12
C GLU A 192 -2.36 14.86 15.25
N GLU A 193 -3.28 15.19 14.34
CA GLU A 193 -4.61 14.59 14.29
C GLU A 193 -4.56 13.09 13.97
N LYS A 194 -3.72 12.69 13.01
CA LYS A 194 -3.49 11.28 12.69
C LYS A 194 -2.92 10.52 13.88
N GLU A 195 -1.98 11.09 14.61
CA GLU A 195 -1.41 10.46 15.81
C GLU A 195 -2.44 10.33 16.93
N ARG A 196 -3.29 11.35 17.13
CA ARG A 196 -4.42 11.26 18.07
C ARG A 196 -5.40 10.16 17.67
N ALA A 197 -5.80 10.10 16.40
CA ALA A 197 -6.70 9.07 15.88
C ALA A 197 -6.10 7.65 16.00
N ARG A 198 -4.80 7.49 15.72
CA ARG A 198 -4.07 6.22 15.89
C ARG A 198 -4.11 5.74 17.34
N ARG A 199 -3.79 6.61 18.31
CA ARG A 199 -3.86 6.28 19.75
C ARG A 199 -5.28 5.97 20.19
N ARG A 200 -6.25 6.71 19.65
CA ARG A 200 -7.67 6.52 19.96
C ARG A 200 -8.15 5.11 19.61
N VAL A 201 -7.64 4.51 18.54
CA VAL A 201 -7.92 3.11 18.20
C VAL A 201 -7.50 2.17 19.32
N GLU A 202 -6.27 2.31 19.82
CA GLU A 202 -5.71 1.44 20.87
C GLU A 202 -6.42 1.63 22.22
N GLU A 203 -6.97 2.82 22.48
CA GLU A 203 -7.80 3.09 23.65
C GLU A 203 -9.18 2.44 23.56
N LEU A 204 -9.82 2.53 22.39
CA LEU A 204 -11.15 1.99 22.14
C LEU A 204 -11.15 0.46 22.06
N ASP A 205 -10.06 -0.10 21.54
CA ASP A 205 -9.92 -1.53 21.34
C ASP A 205 -8.48 -1.99 21.64
N LYS A 206 -8.27 -2.39 22.89
CA LYS A 206 -6.96 -2.86 23.38
C LYS A 206 -6.52 -4.20 22.80
N GLU A 207 -7.46 -4.96 22.24
CA GLU A 207 -7.24 -6.30 21.69
C GLU A 207 -7.26 -6.28 20.15
N ILE A 208 -7.23 -5.09 19.54
CA ILE A 208 -7.21 -4.97 18.08
C ILE A 208 -5.91 -5.53 17.49
N CYS A 209 -4.78 -5.31 18.16
CA CYS A 209 -3.49 -5.88 17.78
C CYS A 209 -3.49 -7.37 18.11
N GLY A 210 -3.20 -8.20 17.11
CA GLY A 210 -3.29 -9.65 17.21
C GLY A 210 -4.66 -10.24 16.93
N LEU A 211 -5.68 -9.40 16.64
CA LEU A 211 -6.97 -9.87 16.13
C LEU A 211 -6.75 -10.69 14.86
N SER A 212 -7.17 -11.96 14.89
CA SER A 212 -7.11 -12.87 13.75
C SER A 212 -8.51 -13.18 13.24
N PHE A 213 -8.65 -13.26 11.93
CA PHE A 213 -9.93 -13.57 11.27
C PHE A 213 -9.68 -14.23 9.92
N GLN A 214 -10.71 -14.88 9.38
CA GLN A 214 -10.63 -15.52 8.07
C GLN A 214 -11.23 -14.61 7.00
N ILE A 215 -10.50 -14.39 5.91
CA ILE A 215 -11.07 -13.83 4.68
C ILE A 215 -11.73 -14.97 3.91
N SER A 216 -13.04 -14.87 3.74
CA SER A 216 -13.87 -15.88 3.05
C SER A 216 -14.67 -15.29 1.89
N GLU A 217 -14.50 -14.01 1.57
CA GLU A 217 -15.15 -13.37 0.42
C GLU A 217 -14.24 -12.35 -0.24
N LEU A 218 -14.36 -12.26 -1.57
CA LEU A 218 -13.82 -11.19 -2.39
C LEU A 218 -14.98 -10.36 -2.95
N ALA A 219 -14.82 -9.04 -2.92
CA ALA A 219 -15.79 -8.12 -3.50
C ALA A 219 -15.13 -7.25 -4.59
N LEU A 220 -15.88 -7.03 -5.67
CA LEU A 220 -15.54 -6.12 -6.75
C LEU A 220 -16.20 -4.78 -6.49
N TYR A 221 -15.42 -3.71 -6.53
CA TYR A 221 -15.93 -2.35 -6.45
C TYR A 221 -15.57 -1.57 -7.70
N LYS A 222 -16.54 -0.86 -8.26
CA LYS A 222 -16.28 0.26 -9.15
C LYS A 222 -15.96 1.46 -8.27
N THR A 223 -14.80 2.07 -8.48
CA THR A 223 -14.30 3.18 -7.66
C THR A 223 -13.81 4.31 -8.55
N ASP A 224 -14.04 5.53 -8.10
CA ASP A 224 -13.28 6.68 -8.55
C ASP A 224 -12.30 7.03 -7.43
N THR A 225 -10.99 6.90 -7.70
CA THR A 225 -9.94 7.19 -6.72
C THR A 225 -9.71 8.68 -6.52
N GLU A 226 -10.29 9.54 -7.36
CA GLU A 226 -10.28 11.00 -7.17
C GLU A 226 -11.45 11.45 -6.29
N ASP A 227 -12.52 10.66 -6.21
CA ASP A 227 -13.68 10.92 -5.36
C ASP A 227 -13.40 10.61 -3.88
N LYS A 228 -12.93 11.63 -3.15
CA LYS A 228 -12.73 11.57 -1.70
C LYS A 228 -14.02 11.47 -0.88
N SER A 229 -15.21 11.69 -1.47
CA SER A 229 -16.48 11.48 -0.77
C SER A 229 -16.88 10.01 -0.69
N LEU A 230 -16.29 9.19 -1.57
CA LEU A 230 -16.65 7.78 -1.84
C LEU A 230 -18.07 7.56 -2.34
N ALA A 231 -18.82 8.62 -2.68
CA ALA A 231 -20.20 8.50 -3.14
C ALA A 231 -20.33 7.76 -4.48
N SER A 232 -19.26 7.78 -5.29
CA SER A 232 -19.16 7.04 -6.56
C SER A 232 -18.78 5.56 -6.39
N TRP A 233 -18.41 5.13 -5.18
CA TRP A 233 -17.96 3.76 -4.95
C TRP A 233 -19.15 2.81 -4.90
N GLU A 234 -19.14 1.83 -5.79
CA GLU A 234 -20.25 0.91 -5.99
C GLU A 234 -19.74 -0.52 -5.90
N LYS A 235 -20.33 -1.32 -5.01
CA LYS A 235 -20.09 -2.77 -4.94
C LYS A 235 -20.81 -3.44 -6.12
N VAL A 236 -20.06 -4.09 -6.99
CA VAL A 236 -20.56 -4.68 -8.23
C VAL A 236 -20.87 -6.17 -8.07
N GLU A 237 -20.00 -6.92 -7.39
CA GLU A 237 -20.11 -8.37 -7.27
C GLU A 237 -19.42 -8.85 -5.98
N VAL A 238 -19.91 -9.95 -5.40
CA VAL A 238 -19.29 -10.65 -4.27
C VAL A 238 -19.13 -12.12 -4.61
N CYS A 239 -17.96 -12.69 -4.35
CA CYS A 239 -17.69 -14.11 -4.49
C CYS A 239 -17.21 -14.68 -3.17
N HIS A 240 -17.87 -15.74 -2.70
CA HIS A 240 -17.43 -16.49 -1.54
C HIS A 240 -16.30 -17.44 -1.93
N LEU A 241 -15.31 -17.56 -1.04
CA LEU A 241 -14.20 -18.50 -1.17
C LEU A 241 -14.60 -19.84 -0.57
N GLU A 242 -14.30 -20.93 -1.27
CA GLU A 242 -14.65 -22.28 -0.84
C GLU A 242 -13.40 -23.05 -0.41
N ASN A 243 -13.54 -23.92 0.59
CA ASN A 243 -12.46 -24.83 0.97
C ASN A 243 -12.22 -25.83 -0.16
N LYS A 244 -10.94 -26.12 -0.42
CA LYS A 244 -10.50 -27.05 -1.46
C LYS A 244 -9.66 -28.16 -0.87
#